data_AF-A0A949CKN7-F1
#
_entry.id   AF-A0A949CKN7-F1
#
_cell.length_a   1.000
_cell.length_b   1.000
_cell.length_c   1.000
_cell.angle_alpha   90.00
_cell.angle_beta   90.00
_cell.angle_gamma   90.00
#
_symmetry.space_group_name_H-M   'P 1'
#
loop_
_entity.id
_entity.type
_entity.pdbx_description
1 polymer ?
#
loop_
_entity_poly.entity_id
_entity_poly.type
_entity_poly.pdbx_seq_one_letter_code
_entity_poly.pdbx_strand_id
1 'polypeptide(L)'
;PMPREVRERLVSALDSGYLPVRYDATTGLLNALLESGADKVSGSSFFGRSKLDRNLREIEKVSAVRLFAIVGGSHSLRTHVRSLLEELEIRGEEFANASSLIAYCKSGAPLEGVLIVSSVAEMDTFQLVQRIAGTPAGSRLSIGVIADSLSNQESRLLADTPRVVLGAIPPESPGMVGILRRMESASPSPRIEESDVIRWKDWLEQWNLKSRAMLVHTPQKQDQLDRFDTPVAQKRLLGRSLDKELPLPDRQQASQFFVQSVRQFGLLLSSETADAQYDVYNDRGRIEPETKAILGRILDAIEASRGARDWSTVAP
;
A
#
# COMPACT_ATOMS: atom_id res chain seq x y z
N PRO A 1 25.63 5.28 -11.84
CA PRO A 1 25.16 4.61 -10.60
C PRO A 1 25.27 5.57 -9.40
N MET A 2 24.23 5.68 -8.57
CA MET A 2 24.20 6.60 -7.41
C MET A 2 25.29 6.26 -6.37
N PRO A 3 26.09 7.24 -5.91
CA PRO A 3 27.08 7.05 -4.85
C PRO A 3 26.46 6.49 -3.57
N ARG A 4 27.20 5.65 -2.84
CA ARG A 4 26.73 4.97 -1.63
C ARG A 4 26.27 5.94 -0.55
N GLU A 5 27.05 6.99 -0.30
CA GLU A 5 26.76 8.01 0.72
C GLU A 5 25.45 8.75 0.42
N VAL A 6 25.20 9.07 -0.86
CA VAL A 6 23.95 9.71 -1.29
C VAL A 6 22.77 8.77 -1.05
N ARG A 7 22.91 7.49 -1.39
CA ARG A 7 21.88 6.47 -1.14
C ARG A 7 21.57 6.33 0.34
N GLU A 8 22.59 6.26 1.19
CA GLU A 8 22.42 6.14 2.65
C GLU A 8 21.71 7.37 3.24
N ARG A 9 22.03 8.58 2.76
CA ARG A 9 21.32 9.81 3.14
C ARG A 9 19.86 9.79 2.73
N LEU A 10 19.55 9.36 1.49
CA LEU A 10 18.16 9.25 1.04
C LEU A 10 17.39 8.18 1.84
N VAL A 11 18.01 7.04 2.14
CA VAL A 11 17.41 6.00 2.99
C VAL A 11 17.13 6.53 4.40
N SER A 12 18.02 7.33 4.96
CA SER A 12 17.77 8.02 6.24
C SER A 12 16.61 9.03 6.12
N ALA A 13 16.53 9.75 5.00
CA ALA A 13 15.46 10.70 4.73
C ALA A 13 14.09 10.02 4.52
N LEU A 14 14.03 8.72 4.24
CA LEU A 14 12.75 7.98 4.19
C LEU A 14 12.01 7.94 5.53
N ASP A 15 12.68 8.16 6.65
CA ASP A 15 12.03 8.32 7.97
C ASP A 15 11.85 9.79 8.36
N SER A 16 12.21 10.73 7.48
CA SER A 16 12.15 12.15 7.74
C SER A 16 10.79 12.58 8.27
N GLY A 17 10.86 13.51 9.22
CA GLY A 17 9.83 14.44 9.68
C GLY A 17 8.84 14.86 8.60
N TYR A 18 9.42 15.28 7.51
CA TYR A 18 8.77 16.20 6.62
C TYR A 18 8.34 15.43 5.38
N LEU A 19 7.03 15.43 5.11
CA LEU A 19 6.45 14.74 3.96
C LEU A 19 7.18 15.11 2.66
N PRO A 20 7.48 16.39 2.37
CA PRO A 20 8.20 16.74 1.16
C PRO A 20 9.58 16.09 1.07
N VAL A 21 10.38 16.18 2.15
CA VAL A 21 11.72 15.55 2.21
C VAL A 21 11.64 14.04 2.04
N ARG A 22 10.66 13.40 2.69
CA ARG A 22 10.47 11.95 2.65
C ARG A 22 10.08 11.46 1.26
N TYR A 23 9.15 12.15 0.61
CA TYR A 23 8.65 11.78 -0.70
C TYR A 23 9.66 12.13 -1.81
N ASP A 24 10.35 13.26 -1.72
CA ASP A 24 11.46 13.56 -2.63
C ASP A 24 12.62 12.56 -2.48
N ALA A 25 12.90 12.11 -1.25
CA ALA A 25 13.88 11.03 -1.05
C ALA A 25 13.41 9.69 -1.65
N THR A 26 12.10 9.42 -1.58
CA THR A 26 11.47 8.23 -2.15
C THR A 26 11.60 8.23 -3.67
N THR A 27 11.22 9.33 -4.35
CA THR A 27 11.34 9.47 -5.81
C THR A 27 12.80 9.44 -6.26
N GLY A 28 13.70 10.10 -5.52
CA GLY A 28 15.14 10.09 -5.80
C GLY A 28 15.76 8.69 -5.73
N LEU A 29 15.41 7.89 -4.71
CA LEU A 29 15.88 6.51 -4.60
C LEU A 29 15.37 5.63 -5.73
N LEU A 30 14.10 5.78 -6.09
CA LEU A 30 13.51 4.98 -7.14
C LEU A 30 14.08 5.33 -8.52
N ASN A 31 14.34 6.60 -8.81
CA ASN A 31 15.06 6.98 -10.03
C ASN A 31 16.42 6.29 -10.12
N ALA A 32 17.17 6.26 -9.02
CA ALA A 32 18.45 5.56 -8.97
C ALA A 32 18.31 4.04 -9.19
N LEU A 33 17.22 3.44 -8.70
CA LEU A 33 16.91 2.03 -8.95
C LEU A 33 16.59 1.77 -10.42
N LEU A 34 15.81 2.64 -11.08
CA LEU A 34 15.55 2.54 -12.53
C LEU A 34 16.83 2.62 -13.35
N GLU A 35 17.67 3.61 -13.06
CA GLU A 35 18.94 3.84 -13.78
C GLU A 35 19.93 2.68 -13.62
N SER A 36 19.88 1.98 -12.48
CA SER A 36 20.80 0.87 -12.20
C SER A 36 20.46 -0.43 -12.94
N GLY A 37 19.37 -0.47 -13.70
CA GLY A 37 18.85 -1.68 -14.35
C GLY A 37 18.07 -2.54 -13.35
N ALA A 38 16.75 -2.64 -13.55
CA ALA A 38 15.83 -3.26 -12.61
C ALA A 38 16.05 -4.76 -12.33
N ASP A 39 16.90 -5.45 -13.10
CA ASP A 39 17.24 -6.87 -12.89
C ASP A 39 17.85 -7.14 -11.52
N LYS A 40 18.39 -6.11 -10.84
CA LYS A 40 18.86 -6.24 -9.44
C LYS A 40 17.82 -5.81 -8.40
N VAL A 41 16.72 -5.16 -8.79
CA VAL A 41 15.76 -4.55 -7.85
C VAL A 41 14.77 -5.58 -7.29
N SER A 42 14.44 -6.62 -8.06
CA SER A 42 13.60 -7.73 -7.58
C SER A 42 14.35 -8.73 -6.69
N GLY A 43 15.69 -8.75 -6.74
CA GLY A 43 16.52 -9.73 -6.02
C GLY A 43 17.49 -9.17 -4.96
N SER A 44 17.91 -7.90 -5.05
CA SER A 44 18.82 -7.32 -4.05
C SER A 44 18.03 -6.61 -2.96
N SER A 45 17.96 -7.24 -1.80
CA SER A 45 17.47 -6.61 -0.58
C SER A 45 18.41 -5.46 -0.20
N PHE A 46 18.09 -4.24 -0.61
CA PHE A 46 18.83 -3.08 -0.12
C PHE A 46 18.22 -2.61 1.21
N PHE A 47 19.09 -2.12 2.09
CA PHE A 47 18.69 -1.59 3.39
C PHE A 47 17.74 -0.40 3.19
N GLY A 48 16.51 -0.50 3.72
CA GLY A 48 15.48 0.54 3.58
C GLY A 48 14.34 0.22 2.60
N ARG A 49 14.34 -0.95 1.95
CA ARG A 49 13.26 -1.35 1.02
C ARG A 49 11.87 -1.27 1.65
N SER A 50 11.69 -1.78 2.86
CA SER A 50 10.40 -1.73 3.57
C SER A 50 9.91 -0.29 3.83
N LYS A 51 10.83 0.64 4.10
CA LYS A 51 10.52 2.07 4.27
C LYS A 51 10.10 2.69 2.95
N LEU A 52 10.79 2.34 1.87
CA LEU A 52 10.46 2.79 0.52
C LEU A 52 9.05 2.31 0.12
N ASP A 53 8.76 1.02 0.31
CA ASP A 53 7.44 0.43 -0.01
C ASP A 53 6.32 1.06 0.85
N ARG A 54 6.60 1.37 2.12
CA ARG A 54 5.67 2.12 2.97
C ARG A 54 5.38 3.50 2.39
N ASN A 55 6.41 4.29 2.09
CA ASN A 55 6.26 5.65 1.59
C ASN A 55 5.57 5.68 0.21
N LEU A 56 5.80 4.68 -0.64
CA LEU A 56 5.10 4.52 -1.91
C LEU A 56 3.58 4.43 -1.72
N ARG A 57 3.13 3.57 -0.80
CA ARG A 57 1.70 3.45 -0.45
C ARG A 57 1.12 4.71 0.17
N GLU A 58 1.96 5.51 0.83
CA GLU A 58 1.53 6.80 1.35
C GLU A 58 1.36 7.82 0.21
N ILE A 59 2.34 7.92 -0.71
CA ILE A 59 2.29 8.80 -1.90
C ILE A 59 1.02 8.52 -2.74
N GLU A 60 0.65 7.25 -2.92
CA GLU A 60 -0.59 6.84 -3.61
C GLU A 60 -1.85 7.50 -3.01
N LYS A 61 -1.84 7.73 -1.69
CA LYS A 61 -2.96 8.30 -0.95
C LYS A 61 -2.87 9.82 -0.81
N VAL A 62 -1.74 10.43 -1.15
CA VAL A 62 -1.58 11.89 -1.06
C VAL A 62 -2.57 12.55 -2.05
N SER A 63 -3.24 13.57 -1.56
CA SER A 63 -4.14 14.41 -2.33
C SER A 63 -3.64 15.85 -2.27
N ALA A 64 -3.94 16.66 -3.29
CA ALA A 64 -3.74 18.10 -3.22
C ALA A 64 -4.69 18.75 -2.20
N VAL A 65 -5.84 18.11 -1.98
CA VAL A 65 -6.80 18.52 -0.95
C VAL A 65 -6.25 18.13 0.42
N ARG A 66 -6.15 19.13 1.29
CA ARG A 66 -5.67 19.01 2.67
C ARG A 66 -6.55 18.04 3.45
N LEU A 67 -5.93 17.18 4.26
CA LEU A 67 -6.63 16.16 5.03
C LEU A 67 -6.45 16.37 6.53
N PHE A 68 -7.56 16.53 7.24
CA PHE A 68 -7.61 16.64 8.69
C PHE A 68 -8.37 15.46 9.30
N ALA A 69 -7.88 14.97 10.43
CA ALA A 69 -8.65 14.03 11.25
C ALA A 69 -9.44 14.80 12.32
N ILE A 70 -10.71 14.45 12.51
CA ILE A 70 -11.61 15.06 13.48
C ILE A 70 -12.01 13.99 14.49
N VAL A 71 -11.75 14.18 15.77
CA VAL A 71 -12.06 13.19 16.81
C VAL A 71 -12.81 13.83 17.97
N GLY A 72 -13.77 13.14 18.54
CA GLY A 72 -14.50 13.61 19.72
C GLY A 72 -15.72 12.76 20.02
N GLY A 73 -16.33 12.90 21.20
CA GLY A 73 -17.52 12.14 21.57
C GLY A 73 -18.79 12.61 20.86
N SER A 74 -18.96 13.93 20.69
CA SER A 74 -20.18 14.51 20.10
C SER A 74 -20.22 14.38 18.58
N HIS A 75 -21.19 13.62 18.04
CA HIS A 75 -21.37 13.47 16.60
C HIS A 75 -21.76 14.78 15.91
N SER A 76 -22.68 15.56 16.51
CA SER A 76 -23.13 16.82 15.93
C SER A 76 -21.98 17.82 15.78
N LEU A 77 -21.09 17.89 16.77
CA LEU A 77 -19.94 18.78 16.72
C LEU A 77 -18.89 18.33 15.69
N ARG A 78 -18.62 17.01 15.57
CA ARG A 78 -17.74 16.48 14.52
C ARG A 78 -18.26 16.83 13.13
N THR A 79 -19.55 16.58 12.87
CA THR A 79 -20.20 16.91 11.60
C THR A 79 -20.14 18.41 11.31
N HIS A 80 -20.44 19.26 12.30
CA HIS A 80 -20.35 20.72 12.16
C HIS A 80 -18.94 21.18 11.77
N VAL A 81 -17.92 20.69 12.49
CA VAL A 81 -16.52 21.02 12.19
C VAL A 81 -16.11 20.50 10.81
N ARG A 82 -16.56 19.31 10.40
CA ARG A 82 -16.32 18.80 9.05
C ARG A 82 -16.93 19.70 7.99
N SER A 83 -18.18 20.14 8.16
CA SER A 83 -18.81 21.07 7.22
C SER A 83 -18.05 22.39 7.11
N LEU A 84 -17.55 22.94 8.22
CA LEU A 84 -16.69 24.13 8.19
C LEU A 84 -15.35 23.90 7.48
N LEU A 85 -14.77 22.70 7.59
CA LEU A 85 -13.57 22.36 6.82
C LEU A 85 -13.87 22.22 5.33
N GLU A 86 -15.00 21.59 4.97
CA GLU A 86 -15.44 21.42 3.58
C GLU A 86 -15.69 22.78 2.90
N GLU A 87 -16.28 23.76 3.62
CA GLU A 87 -16.42 25.16 3.16
C GLU A 87 -15.08 25.84 2.85
N LEU A 88 -13.99 25.40 3.50
CA LEU A 88 -12.63 25.89 3.31
C LEU A 88 -11.82 25.01 2.34
N GLU A 89 -12.48 24.12 1.60
CA GLU A 89 -11.85 23.16 0.67
C GLU A 89 -10.86 22.21 1.37
N ILE A 90 -11.10 21.91 2.66
CA ILE A 90 -10.32 20.97 3.46
C ILE A 90 -11.15 19.71 3.70
N ARG A 91 -10.57 18.54 3.44
CA ARG A 91 -11.23 17.26 3.72
C ARG A 91 -11.08 16.90 5.19
N GLY A 92 -12.20 16.59 5.85
CA GLY A 92 -12.24 16.09 7.22
C GLY A 92 -12.63 14.61 7.29
N GLU A 93 -11.84 13.79 7.99
CA GLU A 93 -12.18 12.40 8.32
C GLU A 93 -12.58 12.30 9.79
N GLU A 94 -13.79 11.80 10.07
CA GLU A 94 -14.33 11.73 11.43
C GLU A 94 -14.01 10.42 12.16
N PHE A 95 -13.68 10.54 13.44
CA PHE A 95 -13.41 9.43 14.34
C PHE A 95 -14.24 9.59 15.62
N ALA A 96 -15.04 8.57 15.94
CA ALA A 96 -15.84 8.56 17.16
C ALA A 96 -15.03 8.23 18.42
N ASN A 97 -13.83 7.65 18.27
CA ASN A 97 -13.00 7.24 19.39
C ASN A 97 -11.50 7.39 19.11
N ALA A 98 -10.72 7.45 20.19
CA ALA A 98 -9.28 7.63 20.17
C ALA A 98 -8.56 6.46 19.50
N SER A 99 -9.00 5.23 19.79
CA SER A 99 -8.37 4.02 19.27
C SER A 99 -8.34 3.97 17.74
N SER A 100 -9.44 4.36 17.08
CA SER A 100 -9.54 4.40 15.61
C SER A 100 -8.66 5.49 15.01
N LEU A 101 -8.64 6.68 15.62
CA LEU A 101 -7.75 7.76 15.20
C LEU A 101 -6.27 7.35 15.30
N ILE A 102 -5.87 6.75 16.42
CA ILE A 102 -4.47 6.34 16.64
C ILE A 102 -4.08 5.26 15.61
N ALA A 103 -4.97 4.31 15.32
CA ALA A 103 -4.74 3.32 14.27
C ALA A 103 -4.58 3.98 12.89
N TYR A 104 -5.42 4.99 12.60
CA TYR A 104 -5.33 5.76 11.36
C TYR A 104 -4.01 6.52 11.24
N CYS A 105 -3.56 7.20 12.30
CA CYS A 105 -2.24 7.87 12.35
C CYS A 105 -1.08 6.89 12.17
N LYS A 106 -1.20 5.66 12.70
CA LYS A 106 -0.20 4.59 12.51
C LYS A 106 -0.18 4.04 11.09
N SER A 107 -1.28 4.15 10.34
CA SER A 107 -1.37 3.64 8.97
C SER A 107 -0.57 4.46 7.94
N GLY A 108 0.00 5.61 8.35
CA GLY A 108 0.75 6.50 7.48
C GLY A 108 -0.14 7.43 6.65
N ALA A 109 -1.39 7.67 7.08
CA ALA A 109 -2.27 8.62 6.41
C ALA A 109 -1.60 10.01 6.30
N PRO A 110 -1.71 10.69 5.14
CA PRO A 110 -1.07 11.99 4.91
C PRO A 110 -1.88 13.11 5.57
N LEU A 111 -2.04 13.03 6.89
CA LEU A 111 -2.71 14.05 7.67
C LEU A 111 -1.86 15.32 7.72
N GLU A 112 -2.52 16.48 7.69
CA GLU A 112 -1.90 17.78 7.95
C GLU A 112 -2.16 18.27 9.37
N GLY A 113 -3.26 17.83 9.98
CA GLY A 113 -3.62 18.19 11.34
C GLY A 113 -4.65 17.26 11.95
N VAL A 114 -4.80 17.37 13.26
CA VAL A 114 -5.86 16.70 14.02
C VAL A 114 -6.67 17.74 14.76
N LEU A 115 -7.99 17.65 14.71
CA LEU A 115 -8.92 18.44 15.51
C LEU A 115 -9.59 17.52 16.54
N ILE A 116 -9.37 17.81 17.82
CA ILE A 116 -10.06 17.17 18.94
C ILE A 116 -11.24 18.06 19.29
N VAL A 117 -12.44 17.63 18.93
CA VAL A 117 -13.70 18.39 19.05
C VAL A 117 -14.59 17.74 20.11
N SER A 118 -14.50 18.18 21.36
CA SER A 118 -15.03 17.52 22.59
C SER A 118 -14.20 16.35 23.13
N SER A 119 -14.46 15.98 24.39
CA SER A 119 -13.82 14.86 25.06
C SER A 119 -14.18 13.51 24.43
N VAL A 120 -13.27 12.55 24.53
CA VAL A 120 -13.50 11.15 24.15
C VAL A 120 -13.64 10.32 25.42
N ALA A 121 -14.53 9.31 25.41
CA ALA A 121 -14.80 8.53 26.62
C ALA A 121 -13.61 7.65 27.06
N GLU A 122 -12.72 7.29 26.14
CA GLU A 122 -11.64 6.31 26.38
C GLU A 122 -10.45 6.88 27.16
N MET A 123 -10.21 8.19 27.09
CA MET A 123 -9.02 8.82 27.70
C MET A 123 -9.20 10.33 27.80
N ASP A 124 -8.42 10.95 28.70
CA ASP A 124 -8.39 12.41 28.80
C ASP A 124 -7.75 13.06 27.56
N THR A 125 -8.08 14.34 27.35
CA THR A 125 -7.68 15.07 26.13
C THR A 125 -6.17 15.18 26.01
N PHE A 126 -5.46 15.35 27.13
CA PHE A 126 -4.01 15.48 27.15
C PHE A 126 -3.31 14.16 26.79
N GLN A 127 -3.77 13.03 27.34
CA GLN A 127 -3.32 11.69 26.99
C GLN A 127 -3.57 11.39 25.52
N LEU A 128 -4.70 11.81 24.96
CA LEU A 128 -4.97 11.66 23.54
C LEU A 128 -3.95 12.43 22.70
N VAL A 129 -3.68 13.70 23.04
CA VAL A 129 -2.63 14.50 22.39
C VAL A 129 -1.27 13.81 22.44
N GLN A 130 -0.87 13.32 23.62
CA GLN A 130 0.40 12.60 23.79
C GLN A 130 0.46 11.33 22.94
N ARG A 131 -0.64 10.56 22.86
CA ARG A 131 -0.70 9.33 22.06
C ARG A 131 -0.66 9.62 20.57
N ILE A 132 -1.34 10.66 20.09
CA ILE A 132 -1.24 11.12 18.71
C ILE A 132 0.21 11.51 18.42
N ALA A 133 0.81 12.36 19.26
CA ALA A 133 2.20 12.80 19.11
C ALA A 133 3.21 11.63 19.16
N GLY A 134 2.89 10.55 19.85
CA GLY A 134 3.71 9.33 19.88
C GLY A 134 3.64 8.48 18.60
N THR A 135 2.72 8.76 17.68
CA THR A 135 2.64 8.04 16.39
C THR A 135 3.61 8.62 15.35
N PRO A 136 4.06 7.82 14.36
CA PRO A 136 4.95 8.30 13.31
C PRO A 136 4.40 9.52 12.56
N ALA A 137 3.11 9.51 12.21
CA ALA A 137 2.45 10.66 11.58
C ALA A 137 2.19 11.79 12.59
N GLY A 138 1.61 11.47 13.75
CA GLY A 138 1.13 12.44 14.72
C GLY A 138 2.22 13.24 15.45
N SER A 139 3.47 12.75 15.51
CA SER A 139 4.63 13.48 16.05
C SER A 139 4.92 14.83 15.39
N ARG A 140 4.17 15.20 14.34
CA ARG A 140 4.44 16.29 13.39
C ARG A 140 3.21 17.11 13.07
N LEU A 141 2.03 16.56 13.39
CA LEU A 141 0.75 17.22 13.17
C LEU A 141 0.62 18.35 14.18
N SER A 142 0.09 19.47 13.71
CA SER A 142 -0.53 20.42 14.62
C SER A 142 -1.85 19.83 15.13
N ILE A 143 -2.15 20.06 16.40
CA ILE A 143 -3.35 19.51 17.04
C ILE A 143 -4.19 20.69 17.53
N GLY A 144 -5.37 20.87 16.94
CA GLY A 144 -6.36 21.81 17.41
C GLY A 144 -7.24 21.15 18.47
N VAL A 145 -7.33 21.72 19.67
CA VAL A 145 -8.25 21.25 20.71
C VAL A 145 -9.38 22.25 20.84
N ILE A 146 -10.58 21.79 20.51
CA ILE A 146 -11.83 22.51 20.51
C ILE A 146 -12.71 21.77 21.53
N ALA A 147 -12.64 22.19 22.80
CA ALA A 147 -13.34 21.54 23.91
C ALA A 147 -14.20 22.57 24.67
N ASP A 148 -15.37 22.14 25.14
CA ASP A 148 -16.35 22.98 25.85
C ASP A 148 -15.93 23.19 27.31
N SER A 149 -15.31 22.16 27.86
CA SER A 149 -14.87 22.06 29.23
C SER A 149 -13.50 21.38 29.26
N LEU A 150 -12.47 22.18 29.53
CA LEU A 150 -11.16 21.68 29.94
C LEU A 150 -10.98 22.06 31.40
N SER A 151 -10.44 21.13 32.20
CA SER A 151 -10.00 21.52 33.54
C SER A 151 -8.91 22.59 33.45
N ASN A 152 -8.78 23.44 34.47
CA ASN A 152 -7.73 24.46 34.52
C ASN A 152 -6.32 23.85 34.39
N GLN A 153 -6.15 22.63 34.89
CA GLN A 153 -4.88 21.90 34.78
C GLN A 153 -4.64 21.41 33.34
N GLU A 154 -5.62 20.77 32.69
CA GLU A 154 -5.50 20.34 31.29
C GLU A 154 -5.28 21.51 30.35
N SER A 155 -6.00 22.61 30.55
CA SER A 155 -5.84 23.83 29.73
C SER A 155 -4.41 24.36 29.78
N ARG A 156 -3.79 24.41 30.98
CA ARG A 156 -2.38 24.79 31.14
C ARG A 156 -1.43 23.81 30.46
N LEU A 157 -1.61 22.51 30.71
CA LEU A 157 -0.77 21.47 30.11
C LEU A 157 -0.83 21.50 28.57
N LEU A 158 -2.02 21.67 28.01
CA LEU A 158 -2.22 21.76 26.56
C LEU A 158 -1.63 23.05 25.99
N ALA A 159 -1.78 24.19 26.67
CA ALA A 159 -1.21 25.47 26.24
C ALA A 159 0.34 25.44 26.21
N ASP A 160 0.96 24.70 27.13
CA ASP A 160 2.41 24.53 27.19
C ASP A 160 2.93 23.45 26.21
N THR A 161 2.03 22.69 25.58
CA THR A 161 2.42 21.61 24.66
C THR A 161 2.72 22.16 23.26
N PRO A 162 3.92 21.93 22.71
CA PRO A 162 4.26 22.38 21.36
C PRO A 162 3.26 21.87 20.32
N ARG A 163 2.90 22.73 19.36
CA ARG A 163 2.01 22.42 18.22
C ARG A 163 0.55 22.15 18.59
N VAL A 164 0.18 22.33 19.86
CA VAL A 164 -1.21 22.31 20.29
C VAL A 164 -1.78 23.73 20.21
N VAL A 165 -2.97 23.85 19.65
CA VAL A 165 -3.70 25.12 19.53
C VAL A 165 -5.05 24.96 20.17
N LEU A 166 -5.36 25.80 21.16
CA LEU A 166 -6.66 25.83 21.81
C LEU A 166 -7.65 26.71 21.03
N GLY A 167 -8.85 26.18 20.79
CA GLY A 167 -9.97 26.85 20.12
C GLY A 167 -11.22 26.90 21.00
N ALA A 168 -12.13 27.84 20.71
CA ALA A 168 -13.41 27.98 21.40
C ALA A 168 -14.51 27.13 20.74
N ILE A 169 -15.54 26.75 21.52
CA ILE A 169 -16.72 26.00 21.06
C ILE A 169 -17.98 26.88 21.03
N PRO A 170 -18.92 26.62 20.09
CA PRO A 170 -18.67 25.96 18.81
C PRO A 170 -17.91 26.93 17.90
N PRO A 171 -16.96 26.46 17.08
CA PRO A 171 -16.33 27.37 16.13
C PRO A 171 -17.36 27.79 15.08
N GLU A 172 -17.41 29.09 14.80
CA GLU A 172 -17.98 29.63 13.56
C GLU A 172 -16.90 29.64 12.47
N SER A 173 -17.27 29.88 11.21
CA SER A 173 -16.33 29.91 10.08
C SER A 173 -15.09 30.81 10.32
N PRO A 174 -15.23 32.08 10.79
CA PRO A 174 -14.06 32.91 11.11
C PRO A 174 -13.19 32.34 12.24
N GLY A 175 -13.81 31.72 13.24
CA GLY A 175 -13.13 31.06 14.35
C GLY A 175 -12.31 29.86 13.88
N MET A 176 -12.87 29.05 12.98
CA MET A 176 -12.18 27.92 12.37
C MET A 176 -10.95 28.36 11.58
N VAL A 177 -11.08 29.40 10.74
CA VAL A 177 -9.95 29.98 10.00
C VAL A 177 -8.85 30.45 10.95
N GLY A 178 -9.20 31.08 12.06
CA GLY A 178 -8.24 31.51 13.09
C GLY A 178 -7.53 30.35 13.80
N ILE A 179 -8.23 29.23 14.03
CA ILE A 179 -7.63 28.00 14.59
C ILE A 179 -6.64 27.40 13.58
N LEU A 180 -7.07 27.21 12.33
CA LEU A 180 -6.24 26.63 11.27
C LEU A 180 -4.98 27.45 11.00
N ARG A 181 -5.07 28.79 10.94
CA ARG A 181 -3.90 29.66 10.76
C ARG A 181 -2.88 29.53 11.90
N ARG A 182 -3.35 29.43 13.14
CA ARG A 182 -2.47 29.20 14.31
C ARG A 182 -1.86 27.81 14.27
N MET A 183 -2.62 26.79 13.86
CA MET A 183 -2.10 25.43 13.66
C MET A 183 -1.03 25.38 12.59
N GLU A 184 -1.20 26.11 11.49
CA GLU A 184 -0.20 26.25 10.43
C GLU A 184 1.06 26.94 10.95
N SER A 185 0.92 28.00 11.73
CA SER A 185 2.05 28.73 12.31
C SER A 185 2.82 27.90 13.35
N ALA A 186 2.12 26.98 14.02
CA ALA A 186 2.71 26.09 15.01
C ALA A 186 3.35 24.84 14.38
N SER A 187 3.03 24.51 13.12
CA SER A 187 3.63 23.39 12.41
C SER A 187 4.97 23.81 11.79
N PRO A 188 6.09 23.16 12.15
CA PRO A 188 7.39 23.44 11.53
C PRO A 188 7.54 22.79 10.16
N SER A 189 6.54 22.03 9.70
CA SER A 189 6.63 21.32 8.42
C SER A 189 6.28 22.26 7.28
N PRO A 190 7.07 22.29 6.19
CA PRO A 190 6.66 22.96 4.97
C PRO A 190 5.35 22.36 4.48
N ARG A 191 4.47 23.23 3.96
CA ARG A 191 3.21 22.79 3.36
C ARG A 191 3.51 21.89 2.17
N ILE A 192 2.63 20.92 1.96
CA ILE A 192 2.59 20.20 0.69
C ILE A 192 1.89 21.13 -0.29
N GLU A 193 2.61 21.61 -1.28
CA GLU A 193 2.02 22.37 -2.37
C GLU A 193 1.37 21.43 -3.37
N GLU A 194 0.34 21.90 -4.08
CA GLU A 194 -0.33 21.11 -5.13
C GLU A 194 0.66 20.61 -6.19
N SER A 195 1.65 21.44 -6.53
CA SER A 195 2.71 21.09 -7.48
C SER A 195 3.59 19.92 -7.01
N ASP A 196 3.79 19.77 -5.70
CA ASP A 196 4.53 18.64 -5.14
C ASP A 196 3.73 17.35 -5.28
N VAL A 197 2.41 17.40 -5.01
CA VAL A 197 1.53 16.24 -5.16
C VAL A 197 1.48 15.76 -6.61
N ILE A 198 1.30 16.69 -7.56
CA ILE A 198 1.33 16.38 -8.99
C ILE A 198 2.66 15.73 -9.35
N ARG A 199 3.79 16.35 -8.94
CA ARG A 199 5.13 15.81 -9.19
C ARG A 199 5.29 14.39 -8.66
N TRP A 200 4.87 14.10 -7.44
CA TRP A 200 5.00 12.75 -6.86
C TRP A 200 4.10 11.72 -7.53
N LYS A 201 2.88 12.10 -7.92
CA LYS A 201 1.94 11.21 -8.62
C LYS A 201 2.40 10.88 -10.03
N ASP A 202 2.77 11.89 -10.81
CA ASP A 202 3.31 11.69 -12.16
C ASP A 202 4.54 10.78 -12.12
N TRP A 203 5.40 11.02 -11.12
CA TRP A 203 6.59 10.22 -10.92
C TRP A 203 6.24 8.76 -10.57
N LEU A 204 5.28 8.54 -9.69
CA LEU A 204 4.82 7.19 -9.31
C LEU A 204 4.22 6.44 -10.50
N GLU A 205 3.42 7.14 -11.32
CA GLU A 205 2.86 6.57 -12.55
C GLU A 205 3.96 6.15 -13.53
N GLN A 206 4.95 7.03 -13.76
CA GLN A 206 6.11 6.71 -14.60
C GLN A 206 6.88 5.50 -14.07
N TRP A 207 7.06 5.40 -12.76
CA TRP A 207 7.68 4.24 -12.14
C TRP A 207 6.86 2.97 -12.35
N ASN A 208 5.54 3.02 -12.18
CA ASN A 208 4.66 1.88 -12.42
C ASN A 208 4.68 1.43 -13.89
N LEU A 209 4.68 2.36 -14.83
CA LEU A 209 4.81 2.07 -16.27
C LEU A 209 6.16 1.42 -16.60
N LYS A 210 7.26 2.00 -16.12
CA LYS A 210 8.62 1.48 -16.37
C LYS A 210 8.87 0.14 -15.70
N SER A 211 8.44 -0.02 -14.45
CA SER A 211 8.57 -1.29 -13.74
C SER A 211 7.75 -2.40 -14.40
N ARG A 212 6.53 -2.10 -14.88
CA ARG A 212 5.74 -3.06 -15.68
C ARG A 212 6.42 -3.39 -17.00
N ALA A 213 6.94 -2.41 -17.74
CA ALA A 213 7.66 -2.65 -18.98
C ALA A 213 8.91 -3.53 -18.77
N MET A 214 9.61 -3.35 -17.64
CA MET A 214 10.73 -4.19 -17.25
C MET A 214 10.29 -5.60 -16.84
N LEU A 215 9.13 -5.75 -16.18
CA LEU A 215 8.54 -7.05 -15.85
C LEU A 215 8.03 -7.81 -17.08
N VAL A 216 7.65 -7.15 -18.17
CA VAL A 216 7.26 -7.83 -19.43
C VAL A 216 8.45 -8.52 -20.09
N HIS A 217 9.68 -8.09 -19.82
CA HIS A 217 10.91 -8.72 -20.32
C HIS A 217 11.61 -9.63 -19.30
N THR A 218 11.18 -9.62 -18.05
CA THR A 218 11.70 -10.49 -17.00
C THR A 218 10.62 -11.54 -16.72
N PRO A 219 10.78 -12.84 -17.04
CA PRO A 219 9.75 -13.83 -16.80
C PRO A 219 9.27 -13.70 -15.35
N GLN A 220 7.99 -13.33 -15.22
CA GLN A 220 7.42 -12.78 -14.01
C GLN A 220 7.66 -13.74 -12.84
N LYS A 221 8.51 -13.31 -11.90
CA LYS A 221 8.78 -14.03 -10.66
C LYS A 221 7.82 -13.53 -9.57
N GLN A 222 6.52 -13.66 -9.80
CA GLN A 222 5.40 -13.43 -8.85
C GLN A 222 4.11 -13.69 -9.62
N ASP A 223 3.16 -14.51 -9.17
CA ASP A 223 2.70 -14.63 -7.80
C ASP A 223 3.15 -15.88 -7.04
N GLN A 224 3.30 -15.66 -5.72
CA GLN A 224 3.09 -16.59 -4.62
C GLN A 224 2.91 -18.06 -5.06
N LEU A 225 3.98 -18.83 -4.83
CA LEU A 225 3.90 -20.26 -4.55
C LEU A 225 2.93 -20.48 -3.37
N ASP A 226 1.64 -20.41 -3.65
CA ASP A 226 0.65 -21.24 -2.97
C ASP A 226 1.15 -22.67 -3.16
N ARG A 227 1.75 -23.22 -2.11
CA ARG A 227 1.75 -24.65 -1.77
C ARG A 227 1.32 -25.55 -2.94
N PHE A 228 2.29 -25.80 -3.82
CA PHE A 228 2.16 -26.70 -4.97
C PHE A 228 1.92 -28.16 -4.55
N ASP A 229 1.98 -28.43 -3.25
CA ASP A 229 1.74 -29.70 -2.58
C ASP A 229 0.25 -29.94 -2.27
N THR A 230 -0.68 -29.12 -2.81
CA THR A 230 -2.12 -29.30 -2.59
C THR A 230 -2.89 -29.63 -3.88
N PRO A 231 -3.95 -30.47 -3.81
CA PRO A 231 -4.85 -30.70 -4.95
C PRO A 231 -5.47 -29.41 -5.51
N VAL A 232 -5.77 -28.45 -4.63
CA VAL A 232 -6.33 -27.14 -5.01
C VAL A 232 -5.35 -26.34 -5.86
N ALA A 233 -4.06 -26.36 -5.52
CA ALA A 233 -3.03 -25.68 -6.31
C ALA A 233 -2.87 -26.32 -7.69
N GLN A 234 -2.78 -27.65 -7.79
CA GLN A 234 -2.71 -28.34 -9.10
C GLN A 234 -3.94 -28.05 -9.97
N LYS A 235 -5.16 -28.04 -9.39
CA LYS A 235 -6.38 -27.71 -10.12
C LYS A 235 -6.39 -26.25 -10.61
N ARG A 236 -5.87 -25.32 -9.80
CA ARG A 236 -5.77 -23.90 -10.17
C ARG A 236 -4.76 -23.68 -11.29
N LEU A 237 -3.59 -24.34 -11.22
CA LEU A 237 -2.56 -24.27 -12.28
C LEU A 237 -3.12 -24.82 -13.60
N LEU A 238 -3.77 -25.97 -13.55
CA LEU A 238 -4.46 -26.56 -14.70
C LEU A 238 -5.51 -25.60 -15.28
N GLY A 239 -6.35 -25.00 -14.43
CA GLY A 239 -7.34 -24.00 -14.86
C GLY A 239 -6.71 -22.80 -15.57
N ARG A 240 -5.64 -22.22 -15.00
CA ARG A 240 -4.91 -21.09 -15.61
C ARG A 240 -4.27 -21.46 -16.94
N SER A 241 -3.70 -22.66 -17.08
CA SER A 241 -3.13 -23.12 -18.36
C SER A 241 -4.17 -23.19 -19.49
N LEU A 242 -5.43 -23.42 -19.15
CA LEU A 242 -6.53 -23.59 -20.10
C LEU A 242 -7.39 -22.34 -20.31
N ASP A 243 -7.19 -21.32 -19.48
CA ASP A 243 -7.91 -20.05 -19.58
C ASP A 243 -7.47 -19.30 -20.84
N LYS A 244 -8.43 -19.06 -21.75
CA LYS A 244 -8.20 -18.38 -23.03
C LYS A 244 -8.06 -16.86 -22.89
N GLU A 245 -8.56 -16.30 -21.78
CA GLU A 245 -8.49 -14.87 -21.51
C GLU A 245 -7.09 -14.47 -20.98
N LEU A 246 -6.30 -15.45 -20.52
CA LEU A 246 -4.93 -15.21 -20.08
C LEU A 246 -3.96 -15.13 -21.28
N PRO A 247 -2.97 -14.22 -21.23
CA PRO A 247 -1.89 -14.18 -22.21
C PRO A 247 -1.17 -15.52 -22.35
N LEU A 248 -0.75 -15.87 -23.56
CA LEU A 248 -0.04 -17.12 -23.85
C LEU A 248 1.16 -17.40 -22.92
N PRO A 249 2.05 -16.42 -22.62
CA PRO A 249 3.17 -16.64 -21.71
C PRO A 249 2.73 -17.13 -20.32
N ASP A 250 1.67 -16.55 -19.77
CA ASP A 250 1.16 -16.89 -18.43
C ASP A 250 0.59 -18.31 -18.41
N ARG A 251 -0.09 -18.72 -19.49
CA ARG A 251 -0.64 -20.07 -19.65
C ARG A 251 0.45 -21.13 -19.74
N GLN A 252 1.52 -20.82 -20.48
CA GLN A 252 2.71 -21.68 -20.60
C GLN A 252 3.47 -21.80 -19.28
N GLN A 253 3.59 -20.69 -18.53
CA GLN A 253 4.22 -20.70 -17.21
C GLN A 253 3.40 -21.53 -16.21
N ALA A 254 2.07 -21.40 -16.22
CA ALA A 254 1.19 -22.20 -15.38
C ALA A 254 1.33 -23.70 -15.67
N SER A 255 1.54 -24.11 -16.92
CA SER A 255 1.71 -25.54 -17.25
C SER A 255 3.06 -26.07 -16.80
N GLN A 256 4.13 -25.27 -16.89
CA GLN A 256 5.44 -25.64 -16.33
C GLN A 256 5.36 -25.85 -14.81
N PHE A 257 4.69 -24.94 -14.09
CA PHE A 257 4.49 -25.11 -12.65
C PHE A 257 3.62 -26.33 -12.31
N PHE A 258 2.63 -26.66 -13.14
CA PHE A 258 1.86 -27.89 -12.99
C PHE A 258 2.77 -29.13 -13.12
N VAL A 259 3.59 -29.19 -14.19
CA VAL A 259 4.55 -30.29 -14.41
C VAL A 259 5.51 -30.42 -13.22
N GLN A 260 6.06 -29.32 -12.73
CA GLN A 260 6.94 -29.32 -11.57
C GLN A 260 6.24 -29.82 -10.29
N SER A 261 5.01 -29.38 -10.05
CA SER A 261 4.19 -29.85 -8.93
C SER A 261 3.96 -31.36 -9.01
N VAL A 262 3.54 -31.88 -10.16
CA VAL A 262 3.31 -33.32 -10.35
C VAL A 262 4.62 -34.11 -10.19
N ARG A 263 5.74 -33.59 -10.69
CA ARG A 263 7.05 -34.23 -10.55
C ARG A 263 7.51 -34.33 -9.09
N GLN A 264 7.26 -33.29 -8.29
CA GLN A 264 7.72 -33.22 -6.91
C GLN A 264 6.78 -33.90 -5.92
N PHE A 265 5.46 -33.79 -6.13
CA PHE A 265 4.44 -34.20 -5.17
C PHE A 265 3.52 -35.33 -5.67
N GLY A 266 3.72 -35.78 -6.91
CA GLY A 266 2.82 -36.71 -7.59
C GLY A 266 1.56 -36.03 -8.12
N LEU A 267 0.75 -36.79 -8.84
CA LEU A 267 -0.55 -36.34 -9.32
C LEU A 267 -1.57 -36.32 -8.15
N LEU A 268 -1.99 -35.12 -7.75
CA LEU A 268 -2.93 -34.90 -6.64
C LEU A 268 -4.38 -34.68 -7.13
N LEU A 269 -4.58 -34.66 -8.44
CA LEU A 269 -5.91 -34.57 -9.07
C LEU A 269 -6.64 -35.91 -9.02
N SER A 270 -7.98 -35.88 -9.02
CA SER A 270 -8.77 -37.11 -9.21
C SER A 270 -8.55 -37.69 -10.60
N SER A 271 -8.66 -39.02 -10.74
CA SER A 271 -8.54 -39.70 -12.03
C SER A 271 -9.50 -39.12 -13.07
N GLU A 272 -10.74 -38.83 -12.68
CA GLU A 272 -11.74 -38.18 -13.53
C GLU A 272 -11.27 -36.82 -14.07
N THR A 273 -10.68 -35.97 -13.22
CA THR A 273 -10.18 -34.65 -13.65
C THR A 273 -8.99 -34.79 -14.61
N ALA A 274 -8.12 -35.76 -14.34
CA ALA A 274 -6.95 -36.04 -15.18
C ALA A 274 -7.37 -36.61 -16.54
N ASP A 275 -8.32 -37.54 -16.56
CA ASP A 275 -8.80 -38.19 -17.79
C ASP A 275 -9.57 -37.20 -18.67
N ALA A 276 -10.34 -36.28 -18.07
CA ALA A 276 -11.00 -35.19 -18.80
C ALA A 276 -10.03 -34.30 -19.60
N GLN A 277 -8.73 -34.27 -19.27
CA GLN A 277 -7.76 -33.50 -20.04
C GLN A 277 -7.49 -34.07 -21.43
N TYR A 278 -7.71 -35.38 -21.62
CA TYR A 278 -7.62 -36.00 -22.95
C TYR A 278 -8.74 -35.50 -23.86
N ASP A 279 -9.95 -35.34 -23.32
CA ASP A 279 -11.09 -34.80 -24.06
C ASP A 279 -10.81 -33.35 -24.46
N VAL A 280 -10.34 -32.52 -23.52
CA VAL A 280 -9.97 -31.13 -23.81
C VAL A 280 -8.85 -31.06 -24.86
N TYR A 281 -7.86 -31.94 -24.79
CA TYR A 281 -6.77 -32.00 -25.78
C TYR A 281 -7.29 -32.38 -27.17
N ASN A 282 -8.18 -33.35 -27.27
CA ASN A 282 -8.75 -33.82 -28.53
C ASN A 282 -9.68 -32.78 -29.17
N ASP A 283 -10.48 -32.09 -28.35
CA ASP A 283 -11.45 -31.10 -28.82
C ASP A 283 -10.78 -29.78 -29.16
N ARG A 284 -10.11 -29.15 -28.18
CA ARG A 284 -9.51 -27.82 -28.34
C ARG A 284 -8.20 -27.87 -29.11
N GLY A 285 -7.40 -28.93 -28.93
CA GLY A 285 -6.09 -29.04 -29.56
C GLY A 285 -6.14 -29.12 -31.09
N ARG A 286 -7.30 -29.42 -31.69
CA ARG A 286 -7.50 -29.36 -33.14
C ARG A 286 -7.55 -27.93 -33.68
N ILE A 287 -8.11 -27.02 -32.90
CA ILE A 287 -8.42 -25.64 -33.31
C ILE A 287 -7.36 -24.67 -32.79
N GLU A 288 -6.80 -24.95 -31.61
CA GLU A 288 -5.88 -24.07 -30.90
C GLU A 288 -4.49 -24.75 -30.77
N PRO A 289 -3.55 -24.53 -31.72
CA PRO A 289 -2.25 -25.23 -31.73
C PRO A 289 -1.40 -24.92 -30.48
N GLU A 290 -1.51 -23.71 -29.94
CA GLU A 290 -0.84 -23.31 -28.71
C GLU A 290 -1.39 -24.05 -27.49
N THR A 291 -2.71 -24.17 -27.39
CA THR A 291 -3.39 -24.96 -26.34
C THR A 291 -3.03 -26.43 -26.44
N LYS A 292 -2.91 -26.97 -27.67
CA LYS A 292 -2.43 -28.35 -27.90
C LYS A 292 -1.03 -28.57 -27.32
N ALA A 293 -0.09 -27.65 -27.54
CA ALA A 293 1.28 -27.77 -27.02
C ALA A 293 1.34 -27.67 -25.48
N ILE A 294 0.48 -26.84 -24.88
CA ILE A 294 0.36 -26.73 -23.42
C ILE A 294 -0.23 -28.02 -22.82
N LEU A 295 -1.36 -28.48 -23.35
CA LEU A 295 -2.02 -29.71 -22.88
C LEU A 295 -1.18 -30.96 -23.12
N GLY A 296 -0.44 -31.04 -24.22
CA GLY A 296 0.49 -32.15 -24.47
C GLY A 296 1.49 -32.31 -23.33
N ARG A 297 2.12 -31.21 -22.87
CA ARG A 297 3.03 -31.24 -21.72
C ARG A 297 2.35 -31.67 -20.41
N ILE A 298 1.11 -31.23 -20.19
CA ILE A 298 0.32 -31.61 -19.02
C ILE A 298 0.00 -33.10 -19.03
N LEU A 299 -0.45 -33.64 -20.17
CA LEU A 299 -0.75 -35.06 -20.36
C LEU A 299 0.51 -35.91 -20.20
N ASP A 300 1.63 -35.49 -20.75
CA ASP A 300 2.91 -36.18 -20.61
C ASP A 300 3.34 -36.32 -19.13
N ALA A 301 3.12 -35.27 -18.32
CA ALA A 301 3.39 -35.32 -16.88
C ALA A 301 2.40 -36.22 -16.12
N ILE A 302 1.12 -36.24 -16.51
CA ILE A 302 0.11 -37.15 -15.95
C ILE A 302 0.48 -38.61 -16.25
N GLU A 303 0.87 -38.91 -17.49
CA GLU A 303 1.32 -40.25 -17.92
C GLU A 303 2.58 -40.69 -17.19
N ALA A 304 3.56 -39.78 -17.05
CA ALA A 304 4.78 -40.07 -16.32
C ALA A 304 4.52 -40.32 -14.83
N SER A 305 3.61 -39.56 -14.20
CA SER A 305 3.19 -39.81 -12.82
C SER A 305 2.45 -41.15 -12.65
N ARG A 306 1.80 -41.68 -13.70
CA ARG A 306 1.15 -43.00 -13.71
C ARG A 306 2.11 -44.14 -14.09
N GLY A 307 3.36 -43.84 -14.41
CA GLY A 307 4.37 -44.82 -14.85
C GLY A 307 4.20 -45.29 -16.30
N ALA A 308 3.33 -44.65 -17.09
CA ALA A 308 3.14 -44.95 -18.51
C ALA A 308 4.21 -44.30 -19.40
N ARG A 309 4.95 -43.32 -18.88
CA ARG A 309 6.00 -42.58 -19.58
C ARG A 309 7.18 -42.30 -18.65
N ASP A 310 8.38 -42.15 -19.21
CA ASP A 310 9.56 -41.75 -18.46
C ASP A 310 9.63 -40.22 -18.30
N TRP A 311 9.86 -39.75 -17.07
CA TRP A 311 10.09 -38.34 -16.73
C TRP A 311 11.25 -37.71 -17.50
N SER A 312 12.22 -38.49 -17.97
CA SER A 312 13.32 -37.99 -18.80
C SER A 312 12.84 -37.42 -20.15
N THR A 313 11.67 -37.84 -20.63
CA THR A 313 11.07 -37.42 -21.90
C THR A 313 10.08 -36.27 -21.77
N VAL A 314 9.73 -35.90 -20.53
CA VAL A 314 8.77 -34.82 -20.25
C VAL A 314 9.52 -33.49 -20.20
N ALA A 315 9.16 -32.58 -21.10
CA ALA A 315 9.74 -31.24 -21.14
C ALA A 315 9.43 -30.47 -19.84
N PRO A 316 10.43 -29.74 -19.27
CA PRO A 316 10.25 -28.96 -18.04
C PRO A 316 9.29 -27.76 -18.19
#